data_AF-A0A9C9KRX6-F1
#
_entry.id   AF-A0A9C9KRX6-F1
#
_cell.length_a   1.000
_cell.length_b   1.000
_cell.length_c   1.000
_cell.angle_alpha   90.00
_cell.angle_beta   90.00
_cell.angle_gamma   90.00
#
_symmetry.space_group_name_H-M   'P 1'
#
loop_
_entity.id
_entity.type
_entity.pdbx_description
1 polymer ?
#
loop_
_entity_poly.entity_id
_entity_poly.type
_entity_poly.pdbx_seq_one_letter_code
_entity_poly.pdbx_strand_id
1 'polypeptide(L)'
;MRSCKQISFLVSESQDRKLSFREWLSVKVHLQMCKACEQMARQIKLLRVTSTKYMSSEDHKSNRPKDHLSKEASDRIRKRLFCVSEKDKNK
;
A
#
# COMPACT_ATOMS: atom_id res chain seq x y z
N MET A 1 -17.56 -18.14 5.92
CA MET A 1 -17.66 -16.82 5.26
C MET A 1 -17.03 -15.79 6.18
N ARG A 2 -16.12 -14.95 5.68
CA ARG A 2 -15.57 -13.83 6.46
C ARG A 2 -16.56 -12.67 6.44
N SER A 3 -16.62 -11.91 7.53
CA SER A 3 -17.50 -10.74 7.63
C SER A 3 -17.02 -9.64 6.69
N CYS A 4 -17.94 -8.77 6.24
CA CYS A 4 -17.60 -7.62 5.40
C CYS A 4 -16.46 -6.78 6.02
N LYS A 5 -16.47 -6.60 7.35
CA LYS A 5 -15.40 -5.90 8.09
C LYS A 5 -14.01 -6.53 7.88
N GLN A 6 -13.91 -7.86 7.98
CA GLN A 6 -12.63 -8.55 7.75
C GLN A 6 -12.18 -8.46 6.29
N ILE A 7 -13.12 -8.47 5.35
CA ILE A 7 -12.82 -8.36 3.92
C ILE A 7 -12.38 -6.94 3.58
N SER A 8 -13.05 -5.91 4.10
CA SER A 8 -12.61 -4.52 3.97
C SER A 8 -11.19 -4.31 4.51
N PHE A 9 -10.88 -4.92 5.66
CA PHE A 9 -9.54 -4.89 6.21
C PHE A 9 -8.52 -5.55 5.26
N LEU A 10 -8.76 -6.79 4.81
CA LEU A 10 -7.87 -7.49 3.88
C LEU A 10 -7.73 -6.78 2.53
N VAL A 11 -8.78 -6.14 2.02
CA VAL A 11 -8.74 -5.34 0.79
C VAL A 11 -7.85 -4.11 0.98
N SER A 12 -7.94 -3.43 2.12
CA SER A 12 -7.01 -2.33 2.44
C SER A 12 -5.58 -2.85 2.57
N GLU A 13 -5.39 -3.94 3.30
CA GLU A 13 -4.09 -4.56 3.52
C GLU A 13 -3.42 -5.01 2.21
N SER A 14 -4.22 -5.43 1.22
CA SER A 14 -3.74 -5.79 -0.11
C SER A 14 -3.10 -4.63 -0.90
N GLN A 15 -3.35 -3.38 -0.48
CA GLN A 15 -2.72 -2.19 -1.06
C GLN A 15 -1.33 -1.91 -0.49
N ASP A 16 -1.06 -2.38 0.74
CA ASP A 16 0.19 -2.16 1.45
C ASP A 16 1.11 -3.38 1.43
N ARG A 17 0.53 -4.59 1.51
CA ARG A 17 1.26 -5.86 1.45
C ARG A 17 0.65 -6.84 0.46
N LYS A 18 1.44 -7.83 0.07
CA LYS A 18 0.93 -9.00 -0.65
C LYS A 18 0.14 -9.87 0.31
N LEU A 19 -1.10 -10.18 -0.06
CA LEU A 19 -1.93 -11.15 0.64
C LEU A 19 -1.40 -12.58 0.39
N SER A 20 -1.58 -13.46 1.37
CA SER A 20 -1.40 -14.90 1.19
C SER A 20 -2.47 -15.47 0.26
N PHE A 21 -2.19 -16.62 -0.35
CA PHE A 21 -3.11 -17.26 -1.30
C PHE A 21 -4.50 -17.52 -0.71
N ARG A 22 -4.56 -17.91 0.58
CA ARG A 22 -5.83 -18.15 1.30
C ARG A 22 -6.62 -16.87 1.55
N GLU A 23 -5.95 -15.78 1.89
CA GLU A 23 -6.57 -14.46 2.08
C GLU A 23 -7.11 -13.94 0.75
N TRP A 24 -6.30 -14.03 -0.31
CA TRP A 24 -6.69 -13.63 -1.66
C TRP A 24 -7.94 -14.37 -2.14
N LEU A 25 -7.99 -15.69 -1.96
CA LEU A 25 -9.16 -16.49 -2.34
C LEU A 25 -10.40 -16.08 -1.54
N SER A 26 -10.26 -15.87 -0.23
CA SER A 26 -11.37 -15.42 0.63
C SER A 26 -11.94 -14.07 0.18
N VAL A 27 -11.07 -13.11 -0.15
CA VAL A 27 -11.46 -11.82 -0.70
C VAL A 27 -12.20 -12.00 -2.02
N LYS A 28 -11.63 -12.75 -2.96
CA LYS A 28 -12.23 -12.96 -4.29
C LYS A 28 -13.63 -13.59 -4.20
N VAL A 29 -13.80 -14.63 -3.39
CA VAL A 29 -15.10 -15.29 -3.17
C VAL A 29 -16.10 -14.31 -2.54
N HIS A 30 -15.70 -13.53 -1.53
CA HIS A 30 -16.61 -12.59 -0.88
C HIS A 30 -17.04 -11.44 -1.81
N LEU A 31 -16.13 -10.92 -2.63
CA LEU A 31 -16.46 -9.86 -3.61
C LEU A 31 -17.48 -10.34 -4.65
N GLN A 32 -17.45 -11.62 -5.04
CA GLN A 32 -18.44 -12.17 -5.97
C GLN A 32 -19.84 -12.30 -5.34
N MET A 33 -19.93 -12.52 -4.02
CA MET A 33 -21.21 -12.68 -3.34
C MET A 33 -21.75 -11.38 -2.72
N CYS A 34 -20.89 -10.38 -2.49
CA CYS A 34 -21.25 -9.14 -1.83
C CYS A 34 -20.94 -7.92 -2.72
N LYS A 35 -22.00 -7.38 -3.35
CA LYS A 35 -21.90 -6.19 -4.20
C LYS A 35 -21.32 -4.97 -3.47
N ALA A 36 -21.63 -4.79 -2.18
CA ALA A 36 -21.08 -3.66 -1.41
C ALA A 36 -19.55 -3.74 -1.30
N CYS A 37 -19.01 -4.91 -0.97
CA CYS A 37 -17.57 -5.13 -0.90
C CYS A 37 -16.91 -5.05 -2.29
N GLU A 38 -17.59 -5.50 -3.34
CA GLU A 38 -17.12 -5.36 -4.71
C GLU A 38 -16.93 -3.88 -5.10
N GLN A 39 -17.93 -3.04 -4.84
CA GLN A 39 -17.87 -1.61 -5.20
C GLN A 39 -16.80 -0.88 -4.39
N MET A 40 -16.71 -1.13 -3.09
CA MET A 40 -15.67 -0.58 -2.23
C MET A 40 -14.26 -0.96 -2.74
N ALA A 41 -14.04 -2.23 -3.10
CA ALA A 41 -12.75 -2.67 -3.63
C ALA A 41 -12.40 -1.98 -4.96
N ARG A 42 -13.39 -1.75 -5.83
CA ARG A 42 -13.20 -0.98 -7.07
C ARG A 42 -12.82 0.48 -6.80
N GLN A 43 -13.47 1.12 -5.83
CA GLN A 43 -13.16 2.50 -5.43
C GLN A 43 -11.72 2.61 -4.91
N ILE A 44 -11.30 1.73 -4.00
CA ILE A 44 -9.94 1.71 -3.46
C ILE A 44 -8.91 1.53 -4.59
N LYS A 45 -9.17 0.64 -5.54
CA LYS A 45 -8.30 0.44 -6.70
C LYS A 45 -8.24 1.69 -7.59
N LEU A 46 -9.37 2.36 -7.80
CA LEU A 46 -9.44 3.60 -8.57
C LEU A 46 -8.57 4.69 -7.91
N LEU A 47 -8.74 4.91 -6.60
CA LEU A 47 -7.91 5.83 -5.82
C LEU A 47 -6.41 5.56 -6.00
N ARG A 48 -6.00 4.28 -5.93
CA ARG A 48 -4.59 3.93 -6.12
C ARG A 48 -4.09 4.26 -7.52
N VAL A 49 -4.86 3.90 -8.55
CA VAL A 49 -4.51 4.18 -9.95
C VAL A 49 -4.45 5.67 -10.22
N THR A 50 -5.41 6.46 -9.73
CA THR A 50 -5.41 7.91 -9.91
C THR A 50 -4.23 8.56 -9.19
N SER A 51 -3.91 8.14 -7.96
CA SER A 51 -2.76 8.66 -7.23
C SER A 51 -1.44 8.35 -7.94
N THR A 52 -1.27 7.11 -8.41
CA THR A 52 -0.06 6.74 -9.17
C THR A 52 0.02 7.50 -10.49
N LYS A 53 -1.07 7.61 -11.25
CA LYS A 53 -1.10 8.41 -12.48
C LYS A 53 -0.75 9.87 -12.23
N TYR A 54 -1.32 10.48 -11.19
CA TYR A 54 -1.03 11.87 -10.83
C TYR A 54 0.44 12.10 -10.44
N MET A 55 1.09 11.10 -9.85
CA MET A 55 2.54 11.15 -9.58
C MET A 55 3.40 10.91 -10.84
N SER A 56 2.87 10.21 -11.85
CA SER A 56 3.58 9.84 -13.09
C SER A 56 3.30 10.75 -14.29
N SER A 57 2.24 11.55 -14.26
CA SER A 57 1.91 12.54 -15.30
C SER A 57 2.92 13.69 -15.24
N GLU A 58 4.01 13.57 -16.00
CA GLU A 58 5.05 14.58 -16.17
C GLU A 58 4.65 15.76 -17.07
N ASP A 59 3.37 15.96 -17.38
CA ASP A 59 2.88 17.12 -18.17
C ASP A 59 2.71 18.41 -17.35
N HIS A 60 3.09 18.43 -16.06
CA HIS A 60 3.09 19.63 -15.22
C HIS A 60 4.41 19.85 -14.47
N LYS A 61 5.53 19.80 -15.22
CA LYS A 61 6.91 19.84 -14.69
C LYS A 61 7.47 21.24 -14.36
N SER A 62 6.68 22.30 -14.24
CA SER A 62 7.27 23.63 -14.01
C SER A 62 7.34 24.10 -12.55
N ASN A 63 6.63 23.51 -11.57
CA ASN A 63 6.73 24.00 -10.18
C ASN A 63 6.18 23.03 -9.11
N ARG A 64 6.67 21.79 -9.06
CA ARG A 64 6.44 20.94 -7.87
C ARG A 64 7.80 20.52 -7.32
N PRO A 65 8.14 20.87 -6.07
CA PRO A 65 9.37 20.38 -5.47
C PRO A 65 9.31 18.85 -5.51
N LYS A 66 10.30 18.23 -6.14
CA LYS A 66 10.44 16.78 -6.10
C LYS A 66 10.59 16.42 -4.63
N ASP A 67 9.67 15.64 -4.07
CA ASP A 67 9.62 15.23 -2.66
C ASP A 67 10.74 14.23 -2.32
N HIS A 68 11.97 14.51 -2.73
CA HIS A 68 13.14 13.80 -2.30
C HIS A 68 13.55 14.40 -0.96
N LEU A 69 13.60 13.55 0.05
CA LEU A 69 14.29 13.87 1.28
C LEU A 69 15.69 14.42 0.94
N SER A 70 16.11 15.48 1.63
CA SER A 70 17.50 15.93 1.57
C SER A 70 18.43 14.74 1.81
N LYS A 71 19.59 14.72 1.13
CA LYS A 71 20.57 13.64 1.26
C LYS A 71 20.87 13.33 2.73
N GLU A 72 21.01 14.37 3.55
CA GLU A 72 21.20 14.26 4.99
C GLU A 72 20.05 13.52 5.70
N ALA A 73 18.80 13.80 5.36
CA ALA A 73 17.63 13.13 5.94
C ALA A 73 17.57 11.65 5.55
N SER A 74 17.90 11.31 4.30
CA SER A 74 18.03 9.92 3.85
C SER A 74 19.16 9.19 4.58
N ASP A 75 20.31 9.83 4.77
CA ASP A 75 21.47 9.23 5.43
C ASP A 75 21.19 8.96 6.92
N ARG A 76 20.47 9.84 7.61
CA ARG A 76 20.02 9.61 9.00
C ARG A 76 19.10 8.40 9.11
N ILE A 77 18.14 8.25 8.19
CA ILE A 77 17.22 7.11 8.17
C ILE A 77 18.01 5.81 7.90
N ARG A 78 18.90 5.83 6.90
CA ARG A 78 19.75 4.69 6.56
C ARG A 78 20.61 4.24 7.75
N LYS A 79 21.28 5.18 8.43
CA LYS A 79 22.12 4.89 9.60
C LYS A 79 21.33 4.25 10.75
N ARG A 80 20.09 4.71 11.00
CA ARG A 80 19.21 4.11 12.02
C ARG A 80 18.81 2.68 11.65
N LEU A 81 18.46 2.41 10.39
CA LEU A 81 18.13 1.06 9.94
C LEU A 81 19.31 0.08 10.08
N PHE A 82 20.54 0.54 9.77
CA PHE A 82 21.74 -0.27 9.99
C PHE A 82 21.96 -0.61 11.48
N CYS A 83 21.81 0.37 12.37
CA CYS A 83 22.01 0.16 13.80
C CYS A 83 20.95 -0.75 14.45
N VAL A 84 19.72 -0.78 13.92
CA VAL A 84 18.68 -1.75 14.35
C VAL A 84 19.06 -3.17 13.93
N SER A 85 19.52 -3.36 12.68
CA SER A 85 19.89 -4.69 12.18
C SER A 85 21.08 -5.32 12.92
N GLU A 86 21.98 -4.53 13.52
CA GLU A 86 23.08 -5.06 14.33
C GLU A 86 22.63 -5.52 15.72
N LYS A 87 21.61 -4.87 16.29
CA LYS A 87 21.03 -5.28 17.57
C LYS A 87 20.23 -6.58 17.48
N ASP A 88 19.57 -6.82 16.35
CA ASP A 88 18.85 -8.08 16.09
C ASP A 88 19.77 -9.29 15.85
N LYS A 89 21.06 -9.08 15.50
CA LYS A 89 22.04 -10.16 15.32
C LYS A 89 22.79 -10.56 16.61
N ASN A 90 22.78 -9.69 17.62
CA ASN A 90 23.48 -9.90 18.89
C ASN A 90 22.53 -10.33 20.03
N LYS A 91 21.37 -10.91 19.66
CA LYS A 91 20.37 -11.51 20.54
C LYS A 91 20.07 -12.92 20.06
#